data_AF-E5AMH2-F1
#
_entry.id   AF-E5AMH2-F1
#
_cell.length_a   1.000
_cell.length_b   1.000
_cell.length_c   1.000
_cell.angle_alpha   90.00
_cell.angle_beta   90.00
_cell.angle_gamma   90.00
#
_symmetry.space_group_name_H-M   'P 1'
#
loop_
_entity.id
_entity.type
_entity.pdbx_description
1 polymer ?
#
loop_
_entity_poly.entity_id
_entity_poly.type
_entity_poly.pdbx_seq_one_letter_code
_entity_poly.pdbx_strand_id
1 'polypeptide(L)'
;MTSFYQHHVFFCLNQRDPGERPSCANCGAQAMQEYAKRRIKALGLAGEGKVRINKAGCLDRCELGPVLVVYPDATWYTYVDEADIDEIIDSHLVGGRIVERLLVDAPRGGA
;
A
#
# COMPACT_ATOMS: atom_id res chain seq x y z
N MET A 1 3.21 11.70 -21.70
CA MET A 1 2.61 12.38 -20.53
C MET A 1 3.47 12.08 -19.32
N THR A 2 4.02 13.10 -18.67
CA THR A 2 4.67 12.95 -17.36
C THR A 2 3.57 12.78 -16.30
N SER A 3 3.61 11.67 -15.54
CA SER A 3 2.68 11.48 -14.42
C SER A 3 2.90 12.56 -13.36
N PHE A 4 1.83 13.09 -12.75
CA PHE A 4 1.95 14.08 -11.67
C PHE A 4 2.58 13.47 -10.40
N TYR A 5 2.45 12.16 -10.20
CA TYR A 5 3.11 11.42 -9.12
C TYR A 5 3.94 10.29 -9.70
N GLN A 6 5.14 10.08 -9.15
CA GLN A 6 5.96 8.91 -9.48
C GLN A 6 5.26 7.62 -9.02
N HIS A 7 4.71 7.62 -7.80
CA HIS A 7 3.95 6.50 -7.27
C HIS A 7 2.64 6.93 -6.64
N HIS A 8 1.58 6.17 -6.92
CA HIS A 8 0.34 6.18 -6.15
C HIS A 8 0.28 4.93 -5.29
N VAL A 9 0.12 5.11 -3.98
CA VAL A 9 -0.06 4.00 -3.04
C VAL A 9 -1.49 4.07 -2.50
N PHE A 10 -2.31 3.07 -2.84
CA PHE A 10 -3.69 3.01 -2.37
C PHE A 10 -3.82 1.99 -1.26
N PHE A 11 -4.17 2.47 -0.06
CA PHE A 11 -4.53 1.62 1.07
C PHE A 11 -6.03 1.32 1.03
N CYS A 12 -6.42 0.05 1.08
CA CYS A 12 -7.83 -0.31 1.26
C CYS A 12 -8.24 0.02 2.69
N LEU A 13 -9.23 0.89 2.85
CA LEU A 13 -9.76 1.32 4.15
C LEU A 13 -11.24 0.94 4.31
N ASN A 14 -11.71 -0.03 3.53
CA ASN A 14 -13.08 -0.49 3.62
C ASN A 14 -13.36 -1.09 5.00
N GLN A 15 -14.49 -0.68 5.58
CA GLN A 15 -15.03 -1.13 6.86
C GLN A 15 -16.28 -1.97 6.60
N ARG A 16 -16.46 -3.06 7.36
CA ARG A 16 -17.69 -3.85 7.43
C ARG A 16 -18.01 -4.19 8.87
N ASP A 17 -19.26 -4.54 9.11
CA ASP A 17 -19.72 -4.95 10.43
C ASP A 17 -19.14 -6.32 10.84
N PRO A 18 -18.99 -6.60 12.15
CA PRO A 18 -18.52 -7.89 12.62
C PRO A 18 -19.40 -9.05 12.11
N GLY A 19 -18.75 -10.11 11.63
CA GLY A 19 -19.43 -11.28 11.06
C GLY A 19 -19.64 -11.24 9.54
N GLU A 20 -19.37 -10.10 8.90
CA GLU A 20 -19.30 -10.02 7.44
C GLU A 20 -17.93 -10.47 6.88
N ARG A 21 -17.79 -10.45 5.55
CA ARG A 21 -16.51 -10.68 4.85
C ARG A 21 -15.41 -9.80 5.47
N PRO A 22 -14.17 -10.30 5.64
CA PRO A 22 -13.06 -9.52 6.20
C PRO A 22 -12.93 -8.13 5.57
N SER A 23 -12.52 -7.14 6.36
CA SER A 23 -12.38 -5.76 5.90
C SER A 23 -11.07 -5.18 6.41
N CYS A 24 -10.34 -4.45 5.55
CA CYS A 24 -9.01 -3.98 5.88
C CYS A 24 -9.02 -2.96 7.05
N ALA A 25 -10.09 -2.19 7.21
CA ALA A 25 -10.22 -1.29 8.35
C ALA A 25 -10.26 -2.04 9.70
N ASN A 26 -10.90 -3.21 9.76
CA ASN A 26 -10.88 -4.09 10.93
C ASN A 26 -9.49 -4.68 11.23
N CYS A 27 -8.57 -4.63 10.28
CA CYS A 27 -7.17 -5.03 10.43
C CYS A 27 -6.23 -3.83 10.71
N GLY A 28 -6.76 -2.67 11.10
CA GLY A 28 -5.95 -1.49 11.44
C GLY A 28 -5.41 -0.70 10.25
N ALA A 29 -5.91 -0.92 9.03
CA ALA A 29 -5.38 -0.27 7.82
C ALA A 29 -5.41 1.27 7.86
N GLN A 30 -6.35 1.89 8.57
CA GLN A 30 -6.41 3.36 8.72
C GLN A 30 -5.17 3.89 9.43
N ALA A 31 -4.72 3.22 10.49
CA ALA A 31 -3.52 3.60 11.24
C ALA A 31 -2.26 3.46 10.38
N MET A 32 -2.14 2.36 9.63
CA MET A 32 -1.00 2.12 8.73
C MET A 32 -0.95 3.09 7.56
N GLN A 33 -2.10 3.45 6.98
CA GLN A 33 -2.16 4.49 5.94
C GLN A 33 -1.72 5.86 6.46
N GLU A 34 -2.14 6.23 7.67
CA GLU A 34 -1.74 7.48 8.32
C GLU A 34 -0.26 7.49 8.67
N TYR A 35 0.27 6.37 9.17
CA TYR A 35 1.70 6.16 9.41
C TYR A 35 2.49 6.38 8.11
N ALA A 36 2.15 5.66 7.03
CA ALA A 36 2.80 5.80 5.72
C ALA A 36 2.78 7.26 5.23
N LYS A 37 1.64 7.94 5.37
CA LYS A 37 1.51 9.36 4.99
C LYS A 37 2.46 10.27 5.78
N ARG A 38 2.61 10.04 7.09
CA ARG A 38 3.57 10.80 7.92
C ARG A 38 5.00 10.49 7.52
N ARG A 39 5.35 9.21 7.32
CA ARG A 39 6.69 8.74 6.93
C ARG A 39 7.12 9.34 5.60
N ILE A 40 6.28 9.26 4.56
CA ILE A 40 6.55 9.88 3.25
C ILE A 40 6.76 11.39 3.35
N LYS A 41 5.98 12.08 4.20
CA LYS A 41 6.18 13.52 4.44
C LYS A 41 7.51 13.80 5.15
N ALA A 42 7.86 13.02 6.16
CA ALA A 42 9.10 13.16 6.91
C ALA A 42 10.35 12.93 6.05
N LEU A 43 10.26 12.02 5.07
CA LEU A 43 11.31 11.77 4.07
C LEU A 43 11.39 12.84 2.97
N GLY A 44 10.49 13.84 2.97
CA GLY A 44 10.42 14.83 1.89
C GLY A 44 9.93 14.23 0.56
N LEU A 45 9.28 13.07 0.58
CA LEU A 45 8.81 12.32 -0.59
C LEU A 45 7.34 12.63 -0.95
N ALA A 46 6.71 13.59 -0.27
CA ALA A 46 5.37 14.06 -0.61
C ALA A 46 5.41 15.19 -1.65
N GLY A 47 4.45 15.20 -2.58
CA GLY A 47 4.24 16.29 -3.53
C GLY A 47 4.35 15.86 -4.99
N GLU A 48 4.37 16.86 -5.87
CA GLU A 48 4.50 16.68 -7.31
C GLU A 48 5.79 15.90 -7.67
N GLY A 49 5.66 14.97 -8.60
CA GLY A 49 6.75 14.11 -9.08
C GLY A 49 7.18 13.04 -8.09
N LYS A 50 6.49 12.86 -6.95
CA LYS A 50 6.91 11.94 -5.86
C LYS A 50 5.81 10.93 -5.49
N VAL A 51 5.68 10.59 -4.21
CA VAL A 51 4.75 9.58 -3.72
C VAL A 51 3.47 10.21 -3.19
N ARG A 52 2.32 9.67 -3.61
CA ARG A 52 1.01 9.97 -3.04
C ARG A 52 0.44 8.76 -2.30
N ILE A 53 0.31 8.89 -0.98
CA ILE A 53 -0.49 7.94 -0.18
C ILE A 53 -1.98 8.32 -0.29
N ASN A 54 -2.79 7.38 -0.76
CA ASN A 54 -4.22 7.52 -1.00
C ASN A 54 -5.04 6.59 -0.10
N LYS A 55 -6.28 7.02 0.16
CA LYS A 55 -7.33 6.18 0.74
C LYS A 55 -8.12 5.55 -0.41
N ALA A 56 -8.47 4.27 -0.27
CA ALA A 56 -9.34 3.57 -1.20
C ALA A 56 -10.48 2.85 -0.48
N GLY A 57 -11.58 2.63 -1.20
CA GLY A 57 -12.62 1.68 -0.80
C GLY A 57 -12.15 0.23 -0.97
N CYS A 58 -13.09 -0.71 -1.00
CA CYS A 58 -12.79 -2.13 -1.18
C CYS A 58 -12.04 -2.36 -2.51
N LEU A 59 -10.91 -3.05 -2.44
CA LEU A 59 -10.10 -3.45 -3.60
C LEU A 59 -10.32 -4.92 -4.02
N ASP A 60 -11.37 -5.55 -3.49
CA ASP A 60 -11.80 -6.93 -3.77
C ASP A 60 -10.76 -8.03 -3.49
N ARG A 61 -9.87 -7.75 -2.53
CA ARG A 61 -8.82 -8.66 -2.03
C ARG A 61 -8.98 -8.89 -0.53
N CYS A 62 -10.21 -9.00 -0.05
CA CYS A 62 -10.55 -8.93 1.38
C CYS A 62 -9.89 -10.04 2.22
N GLU A 63 -9.83 -11.27 1.70
CA GLU A 63 -9.26 -12.44 2.37
C GLU A 63 -7.74 -12.36 2.54
N LEU A 64 -7.10 -11.44 1.82
CA LEU A 64 -5.66 -11.18 1.85
C LEU A 64 -5.35 -9.85 2.58
N GLY A 65 -6.38 -9.27 3.21
CA GLY A 65 -6.32 -7.99 3.91
C GLY A 65 -5.49 -8.03 5.21
N PRO A 66 -4.91 -6.89 5.62
CA PRO A 66 -5.02 -5.59 4.96
C PRO A 66 -4.15 -5.53 3.70
N VAL A 67 -4.61 -4.78 2.68
CA VAL A 67 -3.88 -4.66 1.41
C VAL A 67 -3.62 -3.20 1.03
N LEU A 68 -2.51 -3.01 0.32
CA LEU A 68 -2.23 -1.81 -0.45
C LEU A 68 -1.73 -2.17 -1.86
N VAL A 69 -1.90 -1.27 -2.81
CA VAL A 69 -1.36 -1.39 -4.17
C VAL A 69 -0.53 -0.17 -4.53
N VAL A 70 0.62 -0.41 -5.16
CA VAL A 70 1.53 0.62 -5.69
C VAL A 70 1.38 0.68 -7.21
N TYR A 71 1.00 1.83 -7.74
CA TYR A 71 1.00 2.16 -9.17
C TYR A 71 2.15 3.12 -9.50
N PRO A 72 2.74 3.06 -10.71
CA PRO A 72 2.27 2.31 -11.88
C PRO A 72 2.58 0.81 -11.88
N ASP A 73 3.43 0.34 -10.96
CA ASP A 73 3.96 -1.03 -10.93
C ASP A 73 2.92 -2.14 -10.75
N ALA A 74 1.69 -1.77 -10.37
CA ALA A 74 0.59 -2.69 -10.06
C ALA A 74 0.99 -3.77 -9.03
N THR A 75 1.90 -3.42 -8.10
CA THR A 75 2.38 -4.33 -7.06
C THR A 75 1.44 -4.31 -5.87
N TRP A 76 1.02 -5.49 -5.43
CA TRP A 76 0.10 -5.67 -4.31
C TRP A 76 0.83 -6.19 -3.07
N TYR A 77 0.68 -5.50 -1.95
CA TYR A 77 1.26 -5.87 -0.67
C TYR A 77 0.19 -6.09 0.40
N THR A 78 0.50 -7.01 1.32
CA THR A 78 -0.07 -7.06 2.66
C THR A 78 0.95 -6.59 3.68
N TYR A 79 0.54 -6.38 4.92
CA TYR A 79 1.38 -5.88 6.01
C TYR A 79 0.74 -6.19 7.36
N VAL A 80 1.56 -6.24 8.40
CA VAL A 80 1.14 -6.48 9.79
C VAL A 80 1.35 -5.23 10.65
N ASP A 81 2.45 -4.50 10.46
CA ASP A 81 2.86 -3.41 11.34
C ASP A 81 3.58 -2.26 10.61
N GLU A 82 4.07 -1.28 11.39
CA GLU A 82 4.80 -0.13 10.86
C GLU A 82 6.13 -0.52 10.19
N ALA A 83 6.78 -1.61 10.62
CA ALA A 83 8.05 -2.06 10.05
C ALA A 83 7.87 -2.62 8.64
N ASP A 84 6.78 -3.35 8.39
CA ASP A 84 6.40 -3.76 7.04
C ASP A 84 6.15 -2.56 6.12
N ILE A 85 5.50 -1.51 6.63
CA ILE A 85 5.27 -0.27 5.88
C ILE A 85 6.59 0.46 5.59
N ASP A 86 7.50 0.52 6.55
CA ASP A 86 8.82 1.10 6.35
C ASP A 86 9.62 0.33 5.30
N GLU A 87 9.58 -1.00 5.30
CA GLU A 87 10.27 -1.81 4.29
C GLU A 87 9.70 -1.58 2.89
N ILE A 88 8.37 -1.49 2.73
CA ILE A 88 7.74 -1.14 1.45
C ILE A 88 8.19 0.25 0.98
N ILE A 89 8.25 1.23 1.88
CA ILE A 89 8.68 2.59 1.52
C ILE A 89 10.16 2.61 1.13
N ASP A 90 11.03 2.08 1.98
CA ASP A 90 12.48 2.20 1.83
C ASP A 90 13.00 1.29 0.71
N SER A 91 12.49 0.06 0.58
CA SER A 91 12.92 -0.86 -0.47
C SER A 91 12.26 -0.55 -1.81
N HIS A 92 10.93 -0.44 -1.85
CA HIS A 92 10.22 -0.32 -3.13
C HIS A 92 10.11 1.13 -3.57
N LEU A 93 9.49 2.00 -2.78
CA LEU A 93 9.20 3.37 -3.24
C LEU A 93 10.46 4.23 -3.40
N VAL A 94 11.47 4.01 -2.55
CA VAL A 94 12.77 4.71 -2.60
C VAL A 94 13.79 3.90 -3.39
N GLY A 95 13.93 2.61 -3.08
CA GLY A 95 14.99 1.76 -3.63
C GLY A 95 14.66 1.06 -4.95
N GLY A 96 13.41 1.11 -5.42
CA GLY A 96 12.97 0.42 -6.63
C GLY A 96 12.99 -1.11 -6.54
N ARG A 97 13.09 -1.68 -5.34
CA ARG A 97 13.18 -3.14 -5.09
C ARG A 97 11.93 -3.66 -4.41
N ILE A 98 11.27 -4.63 -5.04
CA ILE A 98 10.07 -5.28 -4.54
C ILE A 98 10.35 -6.05 -3.24
N VAL A 99 9.41 -5.97 -2.29
CA VAL A 99 9.47 -6.70 -1.02
C VAL A 99 8.74 -8.04 -1.16
N GLU A 100 9.42 -9.05 -1.70
CA GLU A 100 8.78 -10.32 -2.08
C GLU A 100 7.99 -11.00 -0.96
N ARG A 101 8.48 -10.93 0.29
CA ARG A 101 7.83 -11.53 1.46
C ARG A 101 6.45 -10.94 1.79
N LEU A 102 6.17 -9.72 1.32
CA LEU A 102 4.93 -8.98 1.58
C LEU A 102 3.96 -9.04 0.40
N LEU A 103 4.33 -9.67 -0.72
CA LEU A 103 3.48 -9.72 -1.90
C LEU A 103 2.21 -10.53 -1.65
N VAL A 104 1.07 -9.96 -2.06
CA VAL A 104 -0.23 -10.65 -2.05
C VAL A 104 -0.30 -11.67 -3.18
N ASP A 105 0.14 -11.25 -4.36
CA ASP A 105 0.25 -12.08 -5.55
C ASP A 105 1.76 -12.25 -5.81
N ALA A 106 2.31 -13.45 -5.59
CA ALA A 106 3.65 -13.75 -6.07
C ALA A 106 3.70 -13.45 -7.58
N PRO A 107 4.80 -12.87 -8.12
CA PRO A 107 4.86 -12.51 -9.52
C PRO A 107 4.54 -13.75 -10.35
N ARG A 108 3.39 -13.71 -11.04
CA ARG A 108 3.10 -14.71 -12.06
C ARG A 108 4.19 -14.51 -13.11
N GLY A 109 5.07 -15.51 -13.25
CA GLY A 109 6.07 -15.53 -14.31
C GLY A 109 5.42 -15.04 -15.60
N GLY A 110 6.02 -14.01 -16.19
CA GLY A 110 5.41 -13.23 -17.27
C GLY A 110 4.91 -14.09 -18.42
N ALA A 111 3.85 -13.60 -19.06
CA ALA A 111 3.59 -13.88 -20.47
C ALA A 111 4.29 -12.80 -21.29
#